data_AF-A0A0F9IZL0-F1
#
_entry.id   AF-A0A0F9IZL0-F1
#
_cell.length_a   1.000
_cell.length_b   1.000
_cell.length_c   1.000
_cell.angle_alpha   90.00
_cell.angle_beta   90.00
_cell.angle_gamma   90.00
#
_symmetry.space_group_name_H-M   'P 1'
#
loop_
_entity.id
_entity.type
_entity.pdbx_description
1 polymer ?
#
loop_
_entity_poly.entity_id
_entity_poly.type
_entity_poly.pdbx_seq_one_letter_code
_entity_poly.pdbx_strand_id
1 'polypeptide(L)'
;MRWENYSSLPEKFRNQRVFDGCGISGFMNIDGSRVSGDKVIDMLCILKERENGLGAGFAGYGIYPEFKNYYAFHFLFDNDNAKSNSLNYLARNGRIIKSEPIPTKVPSVVENPPITWRVFFDPENCKNQDCDEKIIQLVMEINANIENAF
;
A
#
# COMPACT_ATOMS: atom_id res chain seq x y z
N MET A 1 -44.61 1.31 -8.33
CA MET A 1 -43.59 0.67 -7.48
C MET A 1 -42.81 1.79 -6.82
N ARG A 2 -42.95 2.02 -5.51
CA ARG A 2 -42.17 3.04 -4.79
C ARG A 2 -40.77 2.45 -4.57
N TRP A 3 -39.77 3.00 -5.26
CA TRP A 3 -38.38 2.69 -4.96
C TRP A 3 -38.03 3.37 -3.65
N GLU A 4 -38.01 2.60 -2.56
CA GLU A 4 -37.37 3.03 -1.33
C GLU A 4 -35.86 2.82 -1.48
N ASN A 5 -35.09 3.84 -1.11
CA ASN A 5 -33.64 3.75 -1.17
C ASN A 5 -33.10 2.88 -0.03
N TYR A 6 -33.04 1.56 -0.28
CA TYR A 6 -32.46 0.58 0.64
C TYR A 6 -30.93 0.65 0.75
N SER A 7 -30.26 1.52 -0.02
CA SER A 7 -28.81 1.72 0.11
C SER A 7 -28.43 2.56 1.32
N SER A 8 -29.40 3.11 2.05
CA SER A 8 -29.18 3.87 3.27
C SER A 8 -30.08 3.38 4.39
N LEU A 9 -29.53 3.24 5.60
CA LEU A 9 -30.31 2.84 6.77
C LEU A 9 -31.43 3.87 7.06
N PRO A 10 -32.64 3.40 7.43
CA PRO A 10 -33.72 4.27 7.89
C PRO A 10 -33.25 5.20 9.01
N GLU A 11 -33.79 6.42 9.07
CA GLU A 11 -33.35 7.48 9.99
C GLU A 11 -33.28 7.03 11.46
N LYS A 12 -34.21 6.17 11.87
CA LYS A 12 -34.26 5.53 13.21
C LYS A 12 -33.02 4.69 13.58
N PHE A 13 -32.26 4.21 12.60
CA PHE A 13 -31.11 3.33 12.79
C PHE A 13 -29.78 3.99 12.44
N ARG A 14 -29.77 5.26 11.99
CA ARG A 14 -28.54 5.98 11.63
C ARG A 14 -27.50 6.01 12.75
N ASN A 15 -27.97 6.11 14.01
CA ASN A 15 -27.11 6.18 15.19
C ASN A 15 -26.80 4.79 15.80
N GLN A 16 -27.29 3.70 15.19
CA GLN A 16 -26.96 2.32 15.57
C GLN A 16 -25.87 1.72 14.67
N ARG A 17 -25.17 2.56 13.88
CA ARG A 17 -24.04 2.13 13.07
C ARG A 17 -22.95 1.55 13.97
N VAL A 18 -22.71 0.25 13.81
CA VAL A 18 -21.56 -0.44 14.41
C VAL A 18 -20.36 -0.17 13.49
N PHE A 19 -19.47 0.71 13.93
CA PHE A 19 -18.25 1.11 13.19
C PHE A 19 -17.10 0.09 13.31
N ASP A 20 -17.40 -1.15 13.72
CA ASP A 20 -16.40 -2.22 13.89
C ASP A 20 -16.24 -3.09 12.61
N GLY A 21 -16.82 -2.65 11.49
CA GLY A 21 -16.86 -3.42 10.25
C GLY A 21 -15.66 -3.19 9.34
N CYS A 22 -14.65 -4.06 9.37
CA CYS A 22 -13.68 -4.10 8.26
C CYS A 22 -14.34 -4.63 6.98
N GLY A 23 -13.85 -4.19 5.81
CA GLY A 23 -14.24 -4.67 4.49
C GLY A 23 -13.01 -5.16 3.72
N ILE A 24 -13.13 -6.32 3.08
CA ILE A 24 -12.10 -6.86 2.19
C ILE A 24 -12.74 -7.30 0.89
N SER A 25 -12.07 -7.04 -0.21
CA SER A 25 -12.47 -7.51 -1.53
C SER A 25 -11.24 -7.89 -2.33
N GLY A 26 -11.41 -8.82 -3.27
CA GLY A 26 -10.33 -9.36 -4.09
C GLY A 26 -10.77 -9.50 -5.54
N PHE A 27 -9.86 -9.20 -6.46
CA PHE A 27 -10.09 -9.28 -7.90
C PHE A 27 -8.84 -9.85 -8.56
N MET A 28 -9.02 -10.81 -9.46
CA MET A 28 -7.93 -11.44 -10.21
C MET A 28 -8.40 -11.75 -11.63
N ASN A 29 -7.58 -11.40 -12.61
CA ASN A 29 -7.74 -11.88 -13.99
C ASN A 29 -6.97 -13.19 -14.16
N ILE A 30 -7.69 -14.27 -14.45
CA ILE A 30 -7.10 -15.60 -14.64
C ILE A 30 -6.25 -15.65 -15.93
N ASP A 31 -6.60 -14.84 -16.93
CA ASP A 31 -5.88 -14.72 -18.21
C ASP A 31 -4.63 -13.83 -18.13
N GLY A 32 -4.35 -13.23 -16.97
CA GLY A 32 -3.21 -12.32 -16.76
C GLY A 32 -3.38 -10.95 -17.41
N SER A 33 -4.57 -10.61 -17.91
CA SER A 33 -4.83 -9.29 -18.48
C SER A 33 -4.71 -8.20 -17.41
N ARG A 34 -4.22 -7.03 -17.82
CA ARG A 34 -4.17 -5.85 -16.94
C ARG A 34 -5.48 -5.10 -17.03
N VAL A 35 -5.96 -4.60 -15.89
CA VAL A 35 -7.15 -3.75 -15.78
C VAL A 35 -6.80 -2.40 -15.19
N SER A 36 -7.66 -1.41 -15.44
CA SER A 36 -7.55 -0.12 -14.75
C SER A 36 -7.72 -0.30 -13.24
N GLY A 37 -6.96 0.48 -12.48
CA GLY A 37 -7.09 0.61 -11.03
C GLY A 37 -8.44 1.17 -10.59
N ASP A 38 -9.20 1.81 -11.49
CA ASP A 38 -10.55 2.33 -11.21
C ASP A 38 -11.47 1.25 -10.65
N LYS A 39 -11.34 0.01 -11.14
CA LYS A 39 -12.10 -1.12 -10.61
C LYS A 39 -11.83 -1.38 -9.13
N VAL A 40 -10.57 -1.25 -8.69
CA VAL A 40 -10.18 -1.41 -7.29
C VAL A 40 -10.73 -0.26 -6.45
N ILE A 41 -10.72 0.96 -6.99
CA ILE A 41 -11.30 2.14 -6.34
C ILE A 41 -12.81 1.92 -6.13
N ASP A 42 -13.54 1.50 -7.16
CA ASP A 42 -14.98 1.21 -7.08
C ASP A 42 -15.27 0.14 -6.01
N MET A 43 -14.45 -0.92 -5.98
CA MET A 43 -14.55 -2.00 -4.98
C MET A 43 -14.32 -1.53 -3.55
N LEU A 44 -13.41 -0.57 -3.33
CA LEU A 44 -13.21 0.04 -2.00
C LEU A 44 -14.38 0.96 -1.65
N CYS A 45 -14.86 1.77 -2.60
CA CYS A 45 -15.93 2.73 -2.36
C CYS A 45 -17.27 2.08 -1.98
N ILE A 46 -17.61 0.89 -2.49
CA ILE A 46 -18.82 0.18 -2.07
C ILE A 46 -18.77 -0.31 -0.62
N LEU A 47 -17.57 -0.42 -0.03
CA LEU A 47 -17.37 -0.84 1.37
C LEU A 47 -17.45 0.32 2.37
N LYS A 48 -17.60 1.55 1.88
CA LYS A 48 -17.66 2.78 2.68
C LYS A 48 -18.68 2.74 3.82
N GLU A 49 -19.80 2.06 3.64
CA GLU A 49 -20.84 1.94 4.68
C GLU A 49 -20.38 1.16 5.92
N ARG A 50 -19.30 0.38 5.80
CA ARG A 50 -18.72 -0.43 6.88
C ARG A 50 -17.55 0.28 7.59
N GLU A 51 -16.94 1.26 6.92
CA GLU A 51 -15.68 1.85 7.37
C GLU A 51 -15.86 2.83 8.55
N ASN A 52 -14.80 2.97 9.35
CA ASN A 52 -14.70 3.94 10.45
C ASN A 52 -13.70 5.08 10.16
N GLY A 53 -13.15 5.11 8.95
CA GLY A 53 -12.23 6.15 8.50
C GLY A 53 -10.77 6.00 8.97
N LEU A 54 -10.40 4.86 9.58
CA LEU A 54 -9.01 4.63 10.03
C LEU A 54 -8.04 4.36 8.87
N GLY A 55 -8.54 3.91 7.72
CA GLY A 55 -7.71 3.70 6.54
C GLY A 55 -8.37 2.82 5.49
N ALA A 56 -7.90 2.96 4.25
CA ALA A 56 -8.23 2.09 3.13
C ALA A 56 -6.97 1.89 2.29
N GLY A 57 -6.84 0.72 1.68
CA GLY A 57 -5.68 0.39 0.85
C GLY A 57 -5.91 -0.87 0.05
N PHE A 58 -5.01 -1.13 -0.89
CA PHE A 58 -4.99 -2.36 -1.67
C PHE A 58 -3.55 -2.79 -1.93
N ALA A 59 -3.35 -4.10 -2.09
CA ALA A 59 -2.16 -4.66 -2.68
C ALA A 59 -2.49 -5.09 -4.11
N GLY A 60 -1.58 -4.83 -5.04
CA GLY A 60 -1.79 -5.13 -6.45
C GLY A 60 -0.56 -5.75 -7.08
N TYR A 61 -0.76 -6.83 -7.84
CA TYR A 61 0.27 -7.43 -8.68
C TYR A 61 0.22 -6.81 -10.09
N GLY A 62 1.38 -6.59 -10.69
CA GLY A 62 1.48 -6.05 -12.06
C GLY A 62 1.27 -4.53 -12.18
N ILE A 63 1.34 -3.79 -11.08
CA ILE A 63 1.17 -2.32 -11.06
C ILE A 63 2.36 -1.54 -11.65
N TYR A 64 3.52 -2.19 -11.83
CA TYR A 64 4.74 -1.62 -12.41
C TYR A 64 5.30 -2.49 -13.54
N PRO A 65 4.66 -2.51 -14.72
CA PRO A 65 5.06 -3.39 -15.83
C PRO A 65 6.48 -3.12 -16.33
N GLU A 66 6.96 -1.88 -16.26
CA GLU A 66 8.30 -1.48 -16.66
C GLU A 66 9.39 -1.94 -15.69
N PHE A 67 9.02 -2.26 -14.44
CA PHE A 67 9.93 -2.78 -13.40
C PHE A 67 9.62 -4.22 -13.01
N LYS A 68 8.99 -5.01 -13.89
CA LYS A 68 8.50 -6.38 -13.62
C LYS A 68 9.54 -7.38 -13.08
N ASN A 69 10.82 -7.12 -13.26
CA ASN A 69 11.92 -8.00 -12.85
C ASN A 69 12.59 -7.55 -11.53
N TYR A 70 12.05 -6.53 -10.86
CA TYR A 70 12.61 -5.94 -9.65
C TYR A 70 11.59 -5.95 -8.53
N TYR A 71 12.07 -5.99 -7.29
CA TYR A 71 11.22 -5.82 -6.12
C TYR A 71 10.83 -4.35 -5.98
N ALA A 72 9.60 -4.10 -5.56
CA ALA A 72 9.13 -2.77 -5.23
C ALA A 72 8.95 -2.65 -3.72
N PHE A 73 9.67 -1.73 -3.11
CA PHE A 73 9.43 -1.30 -1.74
C PHE A 73 8.59 -0.03 -1.76
N HIS A 74 7.51 -0.02 -0.99
CA HIS A 74 6.72 1.18 -0.70
C HIS A 74 6.95 1.54 0.76
N PHE A 75 7.52 2.70 0.99
CA PHE A 75 7.85 3.19 2.32
C PHE A 75 6.94 4.33 2.73
N LEU A 76 6.65 4.37 4.01
CA LEU A 76 6.14 5.51 4.74
C LEU A 76 7.20 5.94 5.75
N PHE A 77 7.73 7.15 5.63
CA PHE A 77 8.68 7.69 6.61
C PHE A 77 8.09 8.88 7.33
N ASP A 78 8.26 8.98 8.65
CA ASP A 78 7.85 10.19 9.37
C ASP A 78 8.86 11.33 9.20
N ASN A 79 10.11 11.02 8.81
CA ASN A 79 11.16 12.02 8.63
C ASN A 79 12.23 11.62 7.60
N ASP A 80 12.98 12.60 7.12
CA ASP A 80 14.04 12.41 6.11
C ASP A 80 15.24 11.59 6.60
N ASN A 81 15.49 11.55 7.92
CA ASN A 81 16.57 10.75 8.48
C ASN A 81 16.28 9.25 8.32
N ALA A 82 15.06 8.82 8.64
CA ALA A 82 14.60 7.45 8.43
C ALA A 82 14.65 7.04 6.94
N LYS A 83 14.22 7.94 6.04
CA LYS A 83 14.36 7.75 4.60
C LYS A 83 15.82 7.53 4.19
N SER A 84 16.70 8.43 4.60
CA SER A 84 18.13 8.38 4.23
C SER A 84 18.81 7.12 4.75
N ASN A 85 18.53 6.74 6.01
CA ASN A 85 19.07 5.53 6.62
C ASN A 85 18.59 4.26 5.92
N SER A 86 17.30 4.18 5.58
CA SER A 86 16.72 3.04 4.86
C SER A 86 17.30 2.89 3.45
N LEU A 87 17.44 4.00 2.71
CA LEU A 87 18.05 3.98 1.38
C LEU A 87 19.54 3.59 1.43
N ASN A 88 20.28 4.08 2.43
CA ASN A 88 21.67 3.70 2.64
C ASN A 88 21.81 2.21 3.00
N TYR A 89 20.88 1.69 3.83
CA TYR A 89 20.84 0.26 4.16
C TYR A 89 20.55 -0.59 2.93
N LEU A 90 19.55 -0.25 2.13
CA LEU A 90 19.25 -0.96 0.87
C LEU A 90 20.44 -0.94 -0.09
N ALA A 91 21.08 0.22 -0.29
CA ALA A 91 22.22 0.38 -1.20
C ALA A 91 23.45 -0.44 -0.79
N ARG A 92 23.58 -0.83 0.49
CA ARG A 92 24.64 -1.72 0.97
C ARG A 92 24.33 -3.21 0.74
N ASN A 93 23.06 -3.54 0.54
CA ASN A 93 22.58 -4.93 0.50
C ASN A 93 22.12 -5.38 -0.90
N GLY A 94 22.23 -4.50 -1.90
CA GLY A 94 21.92 -4.77 -3.30
C GLY A 94 21.93 -3.48 -4.09
N ARG A 95 21.19 -3.46 -5.20
CA ARG A 95 21.18 -2.35 -6.15
C ARG A 95 19.81 -1.69 -6.24
N ILE A 96 19.80 -0.39 -5.98
CA ILE A 96 18.65 0.47 -6.21
C ILE A 96 18.58 0.80 -7.70
N ILE A 97 17.53 0.32 -8.38
CA ILE A 97 17.26 0.57 -9.79
C ILE A 97 16.66 1.96 -9.98
N LYS A 98 15.73 2.32 -9.11
CA LYS A 98 15.06 3.62 -9.11
C LYS A 98 14.52 3.92 -7.71
N SER A 99 14.57 5.20 -7.34
CA SER A 99 14.15 5.70 -6.03
C SER A 99 13.46 7.04 -6.27
N GLU A 100 12.18 7.13 -5.93
CA GLU A 100 11.37 8.32 -6.23
C GLU A 100 10.20 8.47 -5.25
N PRO A 101 9.67 9.70 -5.06
CA PRO A 101 8.46 9.90 -4.29
C PRO A 101 7.27 9.22 -4.98
N ILE A 102 6.35 8.68 -4.18
CA ILE A 102 5.06 8.21 -4.72
C ILE A 102 4.20 9.46 -4.99
N PRO A 103 3.61 9.61 -6.19
CA PRO A 103 2.67 10.69 -6.45
C PRO A 103 1.47 10.61 -5.50
N THR A 104 1.42 11.53 -4.54
CA THR A 104 0.43 11.52 -3.45
C THR A 104 -0.25 12.88 -3.36
N LYS A 105 -1.59 12.88 -3.34
CA LYS A 105 -2.39 14.07 -3.05
C LYS A 105 -2.75 14.08 -1.58
N VAL A 106 -2.08 14.92 -0.79
CA VAL A 106 -2.35 15.05 0.64
C VAL A 106 -3.64 15.86 0.88
N PRO A 107 -4.66 15.31 1.56
CA PRO A 107 -5.83 16.07 1.97
C PRO A 107 -5.50 17.10 3.05
N SER A 108 -6.19 18.25 3.06
CA SER A 108 -5.96 19.33 4.04
C SER A 108 -6.24 18.96 5.50
N VAL A 109 -6.97 17.86 5.73
CA VAL A 109 -7.31 17.35 7.07
C VAL A 109 -6.22 16.46 7.68
N VAL A 110 -5.20 16.09 6.90
CA VAL A 110 -4.11 15.23 7.37
C VAL A 110 -3.01 16.10 7.94
N GLU A 111 -2.87 16.07 9.26
CA GLU A 111 -1.76 16.69 9.97
C GLU A 111 -0.53 15.78 9.90
N ASN A 112 0.62 16.33 9.50
CA ASN A 112 1.90 15.61 9.39
C ASN A 112 1.83 14.32 8.53
N PRO A 113 1.52 14.42 7.23
CA PRO A 113 1.52 13.26 6.35
C PRO A 113 2.91 12.62 6.30
N PRO A 114 3.02 11.28 6.26
CA PRO A 114 4.30 10.63 6.08
C PRO A 114 4.87 10.93 4.69
N ILE A 115 6.18 10.86 4.58
CA ILE A 115 6.90 10.88 3.31
C ILE A 115 6.65 9.53 2.63
N THR A 116 5.84 9.54 1.57
CA THR A 116 5.57 8.35 0.75
C THR A 116 6.66 8.19 -0.31
N TRP A 117 7.40 7.08 -0.27
CA TRP A 117 8.54 6.85 -1.16
C TRP A 117 8.51 5.44 -1.75
N ARG A 118 8.98 5.27 -2.99
CA ARG A 118 9.12 3.94 -3.59
C ARG A 118 10.51 3.68 -4.11
N VAL A 119 10.95 2.44 -3.94
CA VAL A 119 12.25 1.96 -4.41
C VAL A 119 12.05 0.69 -5.22
N PHE A 120 12.59 0.68 -6.43
CA PHE A 120 12.76 -0.52 -7.23
C PHE A 120 14.14 -1.08 -6.97
N PHE A 121 14.20 -2.33 -6.56
CA PHE A 121 15.39 -2.92 -5.94
C PHE A 121 15.71 -4.30 -6.54
N ASP A 122 17.00 -4.52 -6.75
CA ASP A 122 17.58 -5.79 -7.15
C ASP A 122 18.48 -6.26 -5.99
N PRO A 123 18.15 -7.35 -5.28
CA PRO A 123 18.96 -7.81 -4.16
C PRO A 123 20.36 -8.27 -4.57
N GLU A 124 20.61 -8.51 -5.86
CA GLU A 124 21.85 -9.04 -6.43
C GLU A 124 22.31 -10.40 -5.83
N ASN A 125 22.94 -11.23 -6.66
CA ASN A 125 23.68 -12.43 -6.21
C ASN A 125 22.95 -13.35 -5.19
N CYS A 126 21.68 -13.68 -5.44
CA CYS A 126 20.92 -14.66 -4.65
C CYS A 126 21.36 -16.13 -4.89
N LYS A 127 22.65 -16.38 -5.16
CA LYS A 127 23.13 -17.73 -5.52
C LYS A 127 23.13 -18.70 -4.35
N ASN A 128 23.22 -18.19 -3.12
CA ASN A 128 23.34 -18.98 -1.89
C ASN A 128 22.12 -18.85 -0.96
N GLN A 129 21.15 -18.02 -1.31
CA GLN A 129 19.94 -17.74 -0.52
C GLN A 129 18.81 -17.39 -1.47
N ASP A 130 17.58 -17.79 -1.17
CA ASP A 130 16.41 -17.36 -1.91
C ASP A 130 16.32 -15.81 -1.90
N CYS A 131 16.12 -15.19 -3.06
CA CYS A 131 15.96 -13.74 -3.14
C CYS A 131 14.81 -13.28 -2.26
N ASP A 132 13.71 -14.05 -2.21
CA ASP A 132 12.54 -13.68 -1.42
C ASP A 132 12.85 -13.67 0.08
N GLU A 133 13.58 -14.67 0.58
CA GLU A 133 14.04 -14.70 1.98
C GLU A 133 14.93 -13.50 2.30
N LYS A 134 15.85 -13.14 1.39
CA LYS A 134 16.70 -11.98 1.56
C LYS A 134 15.87 -10.70 1.63
N ILE A 135 14.88 -10.52 0.76
CA ILE A 135 13.99 -9.36 0.79
C ILE A 135 13.21 -9.28 2.10
N ILE A 136 12.66 -10.42 2.57
CA ILE A 136 11.96 -10.49 3.86
C ILE A 136 12.88 -10.04 5.00
N GLN A 137 14.13 -10.52 5.03
CA GLN A 137 15.10 -10.11 6.04
C GLN A 137 15.39 -8.61 5.99
N LEU A 138 15.55 -8.03 4.79
CA LEU A 138 15.75 -6.58 4.63
C LEU A 138 14.56 -5.78 5.17
N VAL A 139 13.32 -6.19 4.86
CA VAL A 139 12.10 -5.53 5.37
C VAL A 139 12.05 -5.59 6.89
N MET A 140 12.30 -6.78 7.46
CA MET A 140 12.29 -6.97 8.91
C MET A 140 13.36 -6.15 9.61
N GLU A 141 14.57 -6.07 9.05
CA GLU A 141 15.67 -5.28 9.62
C GLU A 141 15.35 -3.78 9.61
N ILE A 142 14.79 -3.27 8.50
CA ILE A 142 14.39 -1.86 8.40
C ILE A 142 13.31 -1.56 9.45
N ASN A 143 12.25 -2.35 9.50
CA ASN A 143 11.12 -2.11 10.41
C ASN A 143 11.50 -2.28 11.89
N ALA A 144 12.48 -3.12 12.21
CA ALA A 144 12.91 -3.37 13.58
C ALA A 144 13.95 -2.35 14.07
N ASN A 145 14.85 -1.87 13.21
CA ASN A 145 16.04 -1.11 13.64
C ASN A 145 16.13 0.32 13.10
N ILE A 146 15.28 0.71 12.15
CA ILE A 146 15.23 2.08 11.64
C ILE A 146 13.93 2.71 12.11
N GLU A 147 13.99 3.46 13.21
CA GLU A 147 12.82 4.18 13.73
C GLU A 147 12.25 5.16 12.69
N ASN A 148 10.92 5.27 12.67
CA ASN A 148 10.17 6.12 11.74
C ASN A 148 10.24 5.66 10.27
N ALA A 149 10.55 4.40 10.01
CA ALA A 149 10.44 3.74 8.72
C ALA A 149 9.42 2.60 8.79
N PHE A 150 8.47 2.60 7.86
CA PHE A 150 7.40 1.61 7.74
C PHE A 150 7.17 1.19 6.29
#